data_AF-A0A062UZ56-F1
#
_entry.id   AF-A0A062UZ56-F1
#
_cell.length_a   1.000
_cell.length_b   1.000
_cell.length_c   1.000
_cell.angle_alpha   90.00
_cell.angle_beta   90.00
_cell.angle_gamma   90.00
#
_symmetry.space_group_name_H-M   'P 1'
#
loop_
_entity.id
_entity.type
_entity.pdbx_description
1 polymer ?
#
loop_
_entity_poly.entity_id
_entity_poly.type
_entity_poly.pdbx_seq_one_letter_code
_entity_poly.pdbx_strand_id
1 'polypeptide(L)' 'MQRISEENILRCLMSLDFTLSKFRALCSAIAQHYPTLTLAEYFEDAELPDRFAMMRHDIDRRAGSALGTARVERDL' A
#
# COMPACT_ATOMS: atom_id res chain seq x y z
N MET A 1 17.58 -16.09 -2.78
CA MET A 1 16.70 -15.40 -1.81
C MET A 1 17.50 -15.09 -0.55
N GLN A 2 18.11 -13.90 -0.45
CA GLN A 2 18.89 -13.51 0.73
C GLN A 2 17.92 -13.16 1.87
N ARG A 3 18.04 -13.87 2.99
CA ARG A 3 17.31 -13.56 4.23
C ARG A 3 17.93 -12.29 4.83
N ILE A 4 17.12 -11.25 4.98
CA ILE A 4 17.50 -10.01 5.66
C ILE A 4 17.69 -10.35 7.15
N SER A 5 18.82 -9.96 7.74
CA SER A 5 19.12 -10.19 9.16
C SER A 5 18.21 -9.35 10.06
N GLU A 6 17.89 -9.84 11.27
CA GLU A 6 17.05 -9.15 12.26
C GLU A 6 17.59 -7.76 12.62
N GLU A 7 18.91 -7.60 12.63
CA GLU A 7 19.57 -6.31 12.84
C GLU A 7 19.29 -5.30 11.71
N ASN A 8 19.20 -5.78 10.45
CA ASN A 8 18.80 -4.94 9.32
C ASN A 8 17.30 -4.63 9.34
N ILE A 9 16.46 -5.52 9.90
CA ILE A 9 15.03 -5.26 10.15
C ILE A 9 14.87 -4.17 11.22
N LEU A 10 15.58 -4.30 12.35
CA LEU A 10 15.57 -3.33 13.45
C LEU A 10 16.12 -1.96 13.02
N ARG A 11 17.17 -1.94 12.18
CA ARG A 11 17.73 -0.71 11.60
C ARG A 11 16.79 -0.03 10.60
N CYS A 12 15.99 -0.81 9.86
CA CYS A 12 14.88 -0.29 9.05
C CYS A 12 13.80 0.34 9.94
N LEU A 13 13.39 -0.36 11.00
CA LEU A 13 12.33 0.08 11.91
C LEU A 13 12.66 1.39 12.64
N MET A 14 13.93 1.66 12.95
CA MET A 14 14.36 2.88 13.65
C MET A 14 14.44 4.14 12.77
N SER A 15 14.31 4.04 11.44
CA SER A 15 14.39 5.18 10.53
C SER A 15 13.18 5.33 9.58
N LEU A 16 12.24 4.40 9.63
CA LEU A 16 11.05 4.39 8.78
C LEU A 16 9.83 4.98 9.50
N ASP A 17 9.82 6.29 9.70
CA ASP A 17 8.57 7.00 9.99
C ASP A 17 7.66 6.88 8.76
N PHE A 18 6.78 5.89 8.73
CA PHE A 18 5.75 5.78 7.71
C PHE A 18 4.59 6.71 8.07
N THR A 19 4.58 7.89 7.46
CA THR A 19 3.58 8.92 7.71
C THR A 19 2.44 8.84 6.72
N LEU A 20 1.31 9.49 7.03
CA LEU A 20 0.19 9.63 6.10
C LEU A 20 0.60 10.33 4.80
N SER A 21 1.56 11.27 4.85
CA SER A 21 2.10 11.93 3.65
C SER A 21 2.89 10.96 2.76
N LYS A 22 3.72 10.08 3.35
CA LYS A 22 4.43 9.04 2.60
C LYS A 22 3.46 8.01 2.03
N PHE A 23 2.41 7.65 2.77
CA PHE A 23 1.34 6.78 2.27
C PHE A 23 0.63 7.38 1.06
N ARG A 24 0.26 8.67 1.10
CA ARG A 24 -0.31 9.37 -0.06
C ARG A 24 0.65 9.40 -1.25
N ALA A 25 1.93 9.69 -1.02
CA ALA A 25 2.93 9.68 -2.10
C ALA A 25 3.05 8.30 -2.77
N LEU A 26 3.02 7.23 -1.97
CA LEU A 26 3.02 5.85 -2.48
C LEU A 26 1.77 5.57 -3.32
N CYS A 27 0.58 5.86 -2.79
CA CYS A 27 -0.68 5.61 -3.50
C CYS A 27 -0.74 6.41 -4.81
N SER A 28 -0.31 7.67 -4.80
CA SER A 28 -0.24 8.50 -6.01
C SER A 28 0.74 7.94 -7.04
N ALA A 29 1.91 7.46 -6.63
CA ALA A 29 2.85 6.84 -7.56
C ALA A 29 2.28 5.55 -8.18
N ILE A 30 1.58 4.72 -7.39
CA ILE A 30 0.91 3.52 -7.92
C ILE A 30 -0.16 3.91 -8.95
N ALA A 31 -1.06 4.83 -8.60
CA ALA A 31 -2.14 5.26 -9.48
C ALA A 31 -1.65 5.90 -10.80
N GLN A 32 -0.46 6.51 -10.80
CA GLN A 32 0.16 7.07 -12.01
C GLN A 32 0.75 6.01 -12.94
N HIS A 33 1.05 4.81 -12.45
CA HIS A 33 1.80 3.79 -13.20
C HIS A 33 1.05 2.49 -13.42
N TYR A 34 0.00 2.22 -12.64
CA TYR A 34 -0.80 1.00 -12.71
C TYR A 34 -2.30 1.34 -12.65
N PRO A 35 -3.14 0.62 -13.42
CA PRO A 35 -4.58 0.72 -13.24
C PRO A 35 -4.98 0.20 -11.85
N THR A 36 -5.89 0.92 -11.19
CA THR A 36 -6.49 0.48 -9.93
C THR A 36 -7.64 -0.49 -10.22
N LEU A 37 -7.64 -1.62 -9.54
CA LEU A 37 -8.72 -2.61 -9.59
C LEU A 37 -9.32 -2.78 -8.20
N THR A 38 -10.63 -2.87 -8.13
CA THR A 38 -11.36 -3.36 -6.97
C THR A 38 -11.15 -4.86 -6.81
N LEU A 39 -11.41 -5.38 -5.61
CA LEU A 39 -11.39 -6.83 -5.39
C LEU A 39 -12.46 -7.55 -6.23
N ALA A 40 -13.60 -6.91 -6.49
CA ALA A 40 -14.64 -7.47 -7.33
C ALA A 40 -14.13 -7.67 -8.77
N GLU A 41 -13.59 -6.61 -9.38
CA GLU A 41 -12.97 -6.68 -10.72
C GLU A 41 -11.87 -7.75 -10.76
N TYR A 42 -11.03 -7.83 -9.72
CA TYR A 42 -10.00 -8.88 -9.65
C TYR A 42 -10.55 -10.32 -9.66
N PHE A 43 -11.71 -10.57 -9.05
CA PHE A 43 -12.29 -11.91 -8.96
C PHE A 43 -13.28 -12.23 -10.08
N GLU A 44 -13.92 -11.23 -10.67
CA GLU A 44 -15.03 -11.38 -11.61
C GLU A 44 -14.60 -11.13 -13.06
N ASP A 45 -13.57 -10.33 -13.32
CA ASP A 45 -13.15 -10.03 -14.68
C ASP A 45 -12.43 -11.22 -15.34
N ALA A 46 -12.89 -11.56 -16.53
CA ALA A 46 -12.28 -12.62 -17.34
C ALA A 46 -10.90 -12.23 -17.86
N GLU A 47 -10.62 -10.92 -17.99
CA GLU A 47 -9.33 -10.39 -18.45
C GLU A 47 -8.86 -9.27 -17.52
N LEU A 48 -7.71 -9.52 -16.88
CA LEU A 48 -7.02 -8.52 -16.06
C LEU A 48 -6.00 -7.74 -16.91
N PRO A 49 -5.61 -6.52 -16.49
CA PRO A 49 -4.53 -5.79 -17.16
C PRO A 49 -3.23 -6.59 -17.19
N ASP A 50 -2.46 -6.48 -18.28
CA ASP A 50 -1.15 -7.14 -18.43
C ASP A 50 -0.19 -6.87 -17.26
N ARG A 51 -0.31 -5.69 -16.64
CA ARG A 51 0.45 -5.29 -15.45
C ARG A 51 -0.45 -4.57 -14.46
N PHE A 52 -0.62 -5.14 -13.27
CA PHE A 52 -1.27 -4.53 -12.13
C PHE A 52 -0.47 -4.78 -10.86
N ALA A 53 -0.73 -4.00 -9.82
CA ALA A 53 -0.16 -4.19 -8.49
C ALA A 53 -1.29 -4.38 -7.47
N MET A 54 -1.18 -5.39 -6.61
CA MET A 54 -2.08 -5.57 -5.48
C MET A 54 -1.40 -5.04 -4.22
N MET A 55 -1.87 -3.90 -3.71
CA MET A 55 -1.39 -3.34 -2.46
C MET A 55 -2.18 -3.93 -1.30
N ARG A 56 -1.47 -4.54 -0.34
CA ARG A 56 -2.04 -4.99 0.94
C ARG A 56 -1.33 -4.26 2.06
N HIS A 57 -2.11 -3.74 3.00
CA HIS A 57 -1.59 -3.15 4.23
C HIS A 57 -2.48 -3.60 5.39
N ASP A 58 -1.88 -3.80 6.56
CA ASP A 58 -2.65 -4.04 7.77
C ASP A 58 -3.28 -2.72 8.22
N ILE A 59 -4.56 -2.76 8.56
CA ILE A 59 -5.26 -1.59 9.11
C ILE A 59 -4.67 -1.28 10.49
N ASP A 60 -4.26 -0.03 10.70
CA ASP A 60 -3.76 0.44 11.99
C ASP A 60 -4.83 0.24 13.07
N ARG A 61 -4.42 -0.28 14.23
CA ARG A 61 -5.29 -0.50 15.40
C ARG A 61 -5.88 0.82 15.93
N ARG A 62 -5.22 1.95 15.65
CA ARG A 62 -5.69 3.29 15.99
C ARG A 62 -6.66 3.78 14.91
N ALA A 63 -7.93 3.91 15.29
CA ALA A 63 -8.99 4.37 14.40
C ALA A 63 -8.67 5.69 13.68
N GLY A 64 -7.97 6.63 14.34
CA GLY A 64 -7.56 7.89 13.71
C GLY A 64 -6.56 7.71 12.56
N SER A 65 -5.58 6.82 12.72
CA SER A 65 -4.62 6.48 11.66
C SER A 65 -5.32 5.77 10.50
N ALA A 66 -6.18 4.78 10.81
CA ALA A 66 -6.96 4.03 9.83
C ALA A 66 -7.91 4.93 9.03
N LEU A 67 -8.56 5.90 9.68
CA LEU A 67 -9.38 6.89 9.00
C LEU A 67 -8.55 7.79 8.08
N GLY A 68 -7.32 8.12 8.50
CA GLY A 68 -6.36 8.87 7.68
C GLY A 68 -6.04 8.15 6.38
N THR A 69 -5.66 6.88 6.45
CA THR A 69 -5.32 6.07 5.26
C THR A 69 -6.54 5.86 4.37
N ALA A 70 -7.71 5.52 4.93
CA ALA A 70 -8.95 5.35 4.17
C ALA A 70 -9.36 6.62 3.40
N ARG A 71 -9.11 7.81 3.96
CA ARG A 71 -9.34 9.08 3.24
C ARG A 71 -8.39 9.26 2.06
N VAL A 72 -7.13 8.89 2.22
CA VAL A 72 -6.15 8.95 1.12
C VAL A 72 -6.54 8.01 -0.01
N GLU A 73 -6.96 6.79 0.30
CA GLU A 73 -7.39 5.78 -0.68
C GLU A 73 -8.64 6.20 -1.45
N ARG A 74 -9.58 6.88 -0.80
CA ARG A 74 -10.79 7.39 -1.46
C ARG A 74 -10.53 8.57 -2.40
N ASP A 75 -9.50 9.37 -2.11
CA ASP A 75 -9.20 10.59 -2.87
C ASP A 75 -8.37 10.33 -4.15
N LEU A 76 -7.93 9.09 -4.37
CA LEU A 76 -7.05 8.66 -5.47
C LEU A 76 -7.75 7.61 -6.34
#